data_AF-A0A9E0IYB0-F1
#
_entry.id   AF-A0A9E0IYB0-F1
#
_cell.length_a   1.000
_cell.length_b   1.000
_cell.length_c   1.000
_cell.angle_alpha   90.00
_cell.angle_beta   90.00
_cell.angle_gamma   90.00
#
_symmetry.space_group_name_H-M   'P 1'
#
loop_
_entity.id
_entity.type
_entity.pdbx_description
1 polymer ?
#
loop_
_entity_poly.entity_id
_entity_poly.type
_entity_poly.pdbx_seq_one_letter_code
_entity_poly.pdbx_strand_id
1 'polypeptide(L)'
;MTDSKQTYLSLSTGPIYDSMNQARSTRALWSASYLFSYFMKNVINKLRKENYKFLVPYIDNNDLFTVPLKCGLFHDRFIFLQKNQEDFIKLQNVVKDEVKFIAKLIATDLNENITTVYEYIQNHFRNCLLQIDIGEDENPIELIDKLLDTQELQPQFNQKEDRSYLKEFFELKGVKKRRNFLIREAFAKEILDDDFNKVRFSSIPEITTAEVSIPLLNRNGGKKDYWSIFGHDQKNPFEALKSCIQTKLLRYHKYFAVLQADGDHLGKLIAQLFSASIGPVEERFKGLSEALFNFDIAAIKVIEDYGAMAVYVGGDDILCLAPLKCQGKNIFTLVEDLDKVFHKTVIEAPQLADALSKVAQLPTMTYGISISYYKHPMNEALTEAFTQMRVIAKKKRNSVSFKLLKHSGSHFGACFKKPEKSDEENSKLSDELKEKTLYKNHFLPMLTFKFADSKGNEKTSNFLSSLQYKLNTNHGVLEAILGKEIAIQAFFDNNFNETIHQNSTFIKAVQESVKQAWKETDYISDDSERRKQTIADVHAMLRYVQFINQKANDE
;
A
#
# COMPACT_ATOMS: atom_id res chain seq x y z
N MET A 1 -39.11 17.72 24.35
CA MET A 1 -38.58 16.45 23.84
C MET A 1 -37.20 16.32 24.42
N THR A 2 -36.97 15.36 25.31
CA THR A 2 -35.62 15.07 25.81
C THR A 2 -34.88 14.39 24.66
N ASP A 3 -33.91 15.08 24.06
CA ASP A 3 -33.00 14.46 23.07
C ASP A 3 -32.40 13.22 23.71
N SER A 4 -32.75 12.04 23.22
CA SER A 4 -32.09 10.80 23.61
C SER A 4 -30.65 10.88 23.11
N LYS A 5 -29.72 10.67 24.05
CA LYS A 5 -28.29 10.62 23.77
C LYS A 5 -27.79 9.21 24.00
N GLN A 6 -26.83 8.82 23.18
CA GLN A 6 -26.09 7.59 23.36
C GLN A 6 -24.63 7.92 23.70
N THR A 7 -24.07 7.24 24.70
CA THR A 7 -22.68 7.44 25.08
C THR A 7 -21.78 6.45 24.35
N TYR A 8 -20.75 6.97 23.71
CA TYR A 8 -19.76 6.20 22.97
C TYR A 8 -18.41 6.27 23.64
N LEU A 9 -17.69 5.14 23.62
CA LEU A 9 -16.32 5.03 24.09
C LEU A 9 -15.42 4.71 22.89
N SER A 10 -14.27 5.38 22.83
CA SER A 10 -13.31 5.15 21.76
C SER A 10 -11.86 5.25 22.22
N LEU A 11 -10.99 4.66 21.40
CA LEU A 11 -9.54 4.73 21.52
C LEU A 11 -8.97 5.04 20.13
N SER A 12 -7.99 5.93 20.07
CA SER A 12 -6.98 5.99 19.00
C SER A 12 -5.59 5.72 19.57
N THR A 13 -4.69 5.12 18.78
CA THR A 13 -3.30 4.84 19.20
C THR A 13 -2.27 5.25 18.15
N GLY A 14 -1.14 5.81 18.58
CA GLY A 14 -0.02 6.17 17.70
C GLY A 14 1.28 6.39 18.47
N PRO A 15 2.34 6.94 17.84
CA PRO A 15 2.46 7.28 16.43
C PRO A 15 2.94 6.09 15.59
N ILE A 16 2.09 5.59 14.69
CA ILE A 16 2.39 4.39 13.88
C ILE A 16 3.47 4.69 12.83
N TYR A 17 3.27 5.74 12.05
CA TYR A 17 4.18 6.11 10.96
C TYR A 17 5.60 6.43 11.47
N ASP A 18 5.71 7.20 12.56
CA ASP A 18 7.00 7.53 13.17
C ASP A 18 7.72 6.28 13.70
N SER A 19 6.98 5.33 14.26
CA SER A 19 7.54 4.06 14.74
C SER A 19 8.04 3.19 13.59
N MET A 20 7.29 3.14 12.47
CA MET A 20 7.69 2.41 11.27
C MET A 20 8.94 3.03 10.61
N ASN A 21 9.07 4.35 10.59
CA ASN A 21 10.21 5.04 9.99
C ASN A 21 11.54 4.81 10.73
N GLN A 22 11.51 4.34 11.98
CA GLN A 22 12.72 3.98 12.73
C GLN A 22 13.31 2.64 12.29
N ALA A 23 12.54 1.80 11.57
CA ALA A 23 12.97 0.49 11.13
C ALA A 23 14.03 0.57 10.00
N ARG A 24 15.08 -0.24 10.12
CA ARG A 24 16.16 -0.36 9.12
C ARG A 24 16.12 -1.68 8.35
N SER A 25 15.43 -2.69 8.87
CA SER A 25 15.20 -3.96 8.20
C SER A 25 13.71 -4.21 7.92
N THR A 26 13.40 -5.00 6.89
CA THR A 26 12.02 -5.38 6.53
C THR A 26 11.29 -6.05 7.69
N ARG A 27 12.00 -6.89 8.45
CA ARG A 27 11.52 -7.49 9.70
C ARG A 27 11.21 -6.46 10.79
N ALA A 28 12.06 -5.45 10.97
CA ALA A 28 11.82 -4.39 11.93
C ALA A 28 10.60 -3.54 11.53
N LEU A 29 10.45 -3.27 10.23
CA LEU A 29 9.30 -2.56 9.68
C LEU A 29 7.99 -3.34 9.94
N TRP A 30 8.02 -4.64 9.66
CA TRP A 30 6.91 -5.55 10.00
C TRP A 30 6.61 -5.55 11.50
N SER A 31 7.65 -5.64 12.35
CA SER A 31 7.47 -5.65 13.81
C SER A 31 6.87 -4.33 14.31
N ALA A 32 7.27 -3.20 13.72
CA ALA A 32 6.75 -1.88 14.07
C ALA A 32 5.26 -1.77 13.73
N SER A 33 4.85 -2.20 12.54
CA SER A 33 3.43 -2.23 12.16
C SER A 33 2.63 -3.22 13.01
N TYR A 34 3.14 -4.44 13.18
CA TYR A 34 2.46 -5.49 13.92
C TYR A 34 2.30 -5.17 15.42
N LEU A 35 3.19 -4.36 16.01
CA LEU A 35 3.08 -3.94 17.42
C LEU A 35 1.74 -3.24 17.71
N PHE A 36 1.36 -2.26 16.90
CA PHE A 36 0.13 -1.50 17.10
C PHE A 36 -1.10 -2.36 16.83
N SER A 37 -1.05 -3.18 15.76
CA SER A 37 -2.11 -4.14 15.49
C SER A 37 -2.27 -5.17 16.61
N TYR A 38 -1.17 -5.62 17.22
CA TYR A 38 -1.18 -6.55 18.35
C TYR A 38 -1.79 -5.92 19.61
N PHE A 39 -1.40 -4.67 19.90
CA PHE A 39 -1.99 -3.88 20.99
C PHE A 39 -3.51 -3.74 20.81
N MET A 40 -3.95 -3.29 19.63
CA MET A 40 -5.37 -3.12 19.31
C MET A 40 -6.15 -4.43 19.39
N LYS A 41 -5.60 -5.50 18.80
CA LYS A 41 -6.17 -6.87 18.90
C LYS A 41 -6.44 -7.26 20.35
N ASN A 42 -5.46 -7.07 21.24
CA ASN A 42 -5.56 -7.51 22.63
C ASN A 42 -6.55 -6.68 23.45
N VAL A 43 -6.56 -5.35 23.26
CA VAL A 43 -7.54 -4.47 23.91
C VAL A 43 -8.95 -4.84 23.46
N ILE A 44 -9.19 -4.94 22.14
CA ILE A 44 -10.48 -5.32 21.58
C ILE A 44 -10.89 -6.72 22.04
N ASN A 45 -9.97 -7.69 22.09
CA ASN A 45 -10.28 -9.05 22.53
C ASN A 45 -10.72 -9.13 24.00
N LYS A 46 -10.21 -8.25 24.87
CA LYS A 46 -10.66 -8.15 26.27
C LYS A 46 -12.06 -7.54 26.34
N LEU A 47 -12.32 -6.50 25.55
CA LEU A 47 -13.61 -5.80 25.52
C LEU A 47 -14.72 -6.63 24.87
N ARG A 48 -14.47 -7.30 23.74
CA ARG A 48 -15.49 -8.09 23.02
C ARG A 48 -16.10 -9.21 23.86
N LYS A 49 -15.34 -9.78 24.81
CA LYS A 49 -15.81 -10.83 25.73
C LYS A 49 -16.91 -10.35 26.68
N GLU A 50 -17.07 -9.03 26.81
CA GLU A 50 -18.12 -8.36 27.59
C GLU A 50 -19.34 -8.00 26.74
N ASN A 51 -19.37 -8.48 25.47
CA ASN A 51 -20.48 -8.31 24.53
C ASN A 51 -20.80 -6.84 24.19
N TYR A 52 -19.81 -5.93 24.20
CA TYR A 52 -20.00 -4.55 23.76
C TYR A 52 -20.38 -4.48 22.27
N LYS A 53 -21.21 -3.50 21.91
CA LYS A 53 -21.57 -3.25 20.51
C LYS A 53 -20.54 -2.31 19.88
N PHE A 54 -19.68 -2.85 19.03
CA PHE A 54 -18.69 -2.08 18.28
C PHE A 54 -19.31 -1.53 17.00
N LEU A 55 -18.98 -0.27 16.68
CA LEU A 55 -19.23 0.31 15.36
C LEU A 55 -18.06 0.02 14.42
N VAL A 56 -16.85 0.16 14.95
CA VAL A 56 -15.56 -0.08 14.27
C VAL A 56 -14.57 -0.63 15.30
N PRO A 57 -13.70 -1.60 14.97
CA PRO A 57 -13.71 -2.42 13.76
C PRO A 57 -14.70 -3.60 13.88
N TYR A 58 -14.69 -4.50 12.89
CA TYR A 58 -15.45 -5.75 12.93
C TYR A 58 -14.83 -6.74 13.94
N ILE A 59 -15.64 -7.32 14.83
CA ILE A 59 -15.18 -8.15 15.96
C ILE A 59 -15.80 -9.56 16.02
N ASP A 60 -16.71 -9.86 15.10
CA ASP A 60 -17.54 -11.07 15.20
C ASP A 60 -16.82 -12.33 14.69
N ASN A 61 -15.80 -12.18 13.84
CA ASN A 61 -14.99 -13.31 13.41
C ASN A 61 -13.95 -13.70 14.46
N ASN A 62 -14.11 -14.88 15.06
CA ASN A 62 -13.18 -15.42 16.05
C ASN A 62 -11.77 -15.69 15.50
N ASP A 63 -11.64 -16.00 14.22
CA ASP A 63 -10.34 -16.27 13.60
C ASP A 63 -9.45 -15.03 13.62
N LEU A 64 -10.04 -13.82 13.61
CA LEU A 64 -9.34 -12.54 13.75
C LEU A 64 -8.46 -12.48 15.02
N PHE A 65 -8.89 -13.16 16.09
CA PHE A 65 -8.23 -13.11 17.39
C PHE A 65 -7.42 -14.38 17.71
N THR A 66 -7.50 -15.42 16.88
CA THR A 66 -6.90 -16.74 17.15
C THR A 66 -5.96 -17.24 16.05
N VAL A 67 -6.06 -16.68 14.84
CA VAL A 67 -5.21 -16.99 13.69
C VAL A 67 -4.35 -15.78 13.37
N PRO A 68 -3.01 -15.87 13.54
CA PRO A 68 -2.13 -14.79 13.15
C PRO A 68 -2.07 -14.71 11.63
N LEU A 69 -2.62 -13.63 11.06
CA LEU A 69 -2.56 -13.32 9.63
C LEU A 69 -1.20 -12.72 9.20
N LYS A 70 -0.24 -12.66 10.12
CA LYS A 70 1.17 -12.26 9.91
C LYS A 70 1.35 -10.92 9.20
N CYS A 71 0.41 -10.01 9.38
CA CYS A 71 0.43 -8.65 8.88
C CYS A 71 -0.17 -7.73 9.96
N GLY A 72 0.20 -6.45 9.98
CA GLY A 72 -0.56 -5.48 10.75
C GLY A 72 -1.95 -5.34 10.14
N LEU A 73 -3.00 -5.62 10.92
CA LEU A 73 -4.37 -5.80 10.41
C LEU A 73 -5.39 -4.91 11.11
N PHE A 74 -5.26 -4.79 12.43
CA PHE A 74 -6.19 -3.98 13.22
C PHE A 74 -5.91 -2.51 12.99
N HIS A 75 -6.97 -1.77 12.68
CA HIS A 75 -6.98 -0.31 12.66
C HIS A 75 -6.47 0.23 13.99
N ASP A 76 -5.89 1.43 13.94
CA ASP A 76 -5.42 2.17 15.11
C ASP A 76 -6.54 2.76 15.97
N ARG A 77 -7.80 2.53 15.59
CA ARG A 77 -9.00 3.06 16.25
C ARG A 77 -10.07 2.02 16.46
N PHE A 78 -10.85 2.20 17.52
CA PHE A 78 -12.14 1.54 17.69
C PHE A 78 -13.16 2.47 18.35
N ILE A 79 -14.44 2.19 18.10
CA ILE A 79 -15.58 2.89 18.67
C ILE A 79 -16.62 1.85 19.10
N PHE A 80 -17.12 1.94 20.32
CA PHE A 80 -18.18 1.07 20.82
C PHE A 80 -19.16 1.80 21.75
N LEU A 81 -20.37 1.25 21.87
CA LEU A 81 -21.43 1.81 22.69
C LEU A 81 -21.21 1.46 24.18
N GLN A 82 -21.32 2.47 25.05
CA GLN A 82 -21.28 2.29 26.49
C GLN A 82 -22.52 1.54 27.00
N LYS A 83 -22.34 0.65 27.97
CA LYS A 83 -23.43 -0.08 28.65
C LYS A 83 -23.67 0.41 30.06
N ASN A 84 -22.59 0.69 30.80
CA ASN A 84 -22.60 1.04 32.21
C ASN A 84 -21.68 2.23 32.47
N GLN A 85 -21.96 3.02 33.51
CA GLN A 85 -21.15 4.21 33.86
C GLN A 85 -19.66 3.91 34.09
N GLU A 86 -19.34 2.71 34.59
CA GLU A 86 -17.96 2.29 34.90
C GLU A 86 -17.13 1.86 33.67
N ASP A 87 -17.75 1.71 32.50
CA ASP A 87 -17.09 1.17 31.30
C ASP A 87 -15.91 2.03 30.83
N PHE A 88 -15.95 3.35 31.02
CA PHE A 88 -14.82 4.21 30.64
C PHE A 88 -13.59 3.97 31.53
N ILE A 89 -13.80 3.81 32.84
CA ILE A 89 -12.74 3.45 33.79
C ILE A 89 -12.19 2.06 33.45
N LYS A 90 -13.08 1.12 33.11
CA LYS A 90 -12.68 -0.21 32.66
C LYS A 90 -11.83 -0.15 31.39
N LEU A 91 -12.22 0.64 30.40
CA LEU A 91 -11.45 0.85 29.17
C LEU A 91 -10.05 1.43 29.48
N GLN A 92 -9.97 2.46 30.32
CA GLN A 92 -8.71 3.04 30.78
C GLN A 92 -7.80 1.99 31.43
N ASN A 93 -8.35 1.13 32.30
CA ASN A 93 -7.61 0.06 32.96
C ASN A 93 -7.13 -0.99 31.97
N VAL A 94 -8.00 -1.45 31.06
CA VAL A 94 -7.64 -2.44 30.02
C VAL A 94 -6.49 -1.93 29.15
N VAL A 95 -6.53 -0.68 28.71
CA VAL A 95 -5.47 -0.04 27.92
C VAL A 95 -4.18 0.06 28.73
N LYS A 96 -4.24 0.57 29.96
CA LYS A 96 -3.07 0.71 30.84
C LYS A 96 -2.40 -0.64 31.12
N ASP A 97 -3.19 -1.67 31.38
CA ASP A 97 -2.69 -3.01 31.66
C ASP A 97 -2.09 -3.67 30.42
N GLU A 98 -2.64 -3.42 29.23
CA GLU A 98 -2.03 -3.88 27.98
C GLU A 98 -0.70 -3.18 27.70
N VAL A 99 -0.61 -1.86 27.91
CA VAL A 99 0.66 -1.11 27.79
C VAL A 99 1.72 -1.68 28.75
N LYS A 100 1.36 -1.93 30.01
CA LYS A 100 2.25 -2.58 30.99
C LYS A 100 2.69 -3.97 30.55
N PHE A 101 1.76 -4.77 30.00
CA PHE A 101 2.05 -6.11 29.53
C PHE A 101 3.04 -6.11 28.36
N ILE A 102 2.80 -5.27 27.35
CA ILE A 102 3.72 -5.10 26.22
C ILE A 102 5.09 -4.60 26.70
N ALA A 103 5.13 -3.61 27.58
CA ALA A 103 6.38 -3.11 28.14
C ALA A 103 7.18 -4.21 28.86
N LYS A 104 6.51 -5.07 29.63
CA LYS A 104 7.13 -6.23 30.28
C LYS A 104 7.74 -7.20 29.26
N LEU A 105 7.03 -7.49 28.16
CA LEU A 105 7.53 -8.38 27.11
C LEU A 105 8.76 -7.78 26.39
N ILE A 106 8.71 -6.49 26.07
CA ILE A 106 9.83 -5.76 25.46
C ILE A 106 11.03 -5.74 26.41
N ALA A 107 10.83 -5.40 27.69
CA ALA A 107 11.88 -5.41 28.71
C ALA A 107 12.53 -6.79 28.86
N THR A 108 11.73 -7.86 28.82
CA THR A 108 12.23 -9.23 28.87
C THR A 108 13.12 -9.55 27.66
N ASP A 109 12.70 -9.16 26.46
CA ASP A 109 13.45 -9.40 25.23
C ASP A 109 14.75 -8.58 25.15
N LEU A 110 14.74 -7.35 25.68
CA LEU A 110 15.89 -6.47 25.74
C LEU A 110 16.81 -6.72 26.96
N ASN A 111 16.41 -7.62 27.87
CA ASN A 111 17.04 -7.83 29.17
C ASN A 111 17.22 -6.50 29.94
N GLU A 112 16.11 -5.78 30.11
CA GLU A 112 16.04 -4.49 30.78
C GLU A 112 15.01 -4.45 31.93
N ASN A 113 15.10 -3.41 32.74
CA ASN A 113 14.16 -3.07 33.79
C ASN A 113 12.78 -2.74 33.22
N ILE A 114 11.77 -3.45 33.72
CA ILE A 114 10.38 -3.31 33.28
C ILE A 114 9.85 -1.90 33.51
N THR A 115 10.19 -1.26 34.64
CA THR A 115 9.73 0.09 34.97
C THR A 115 10.25 1.11 33.97
N THR A 116 11.55 1.05 33.65
CA THR A 116 12.17 1.95 32.67
C THR A 116 11.53 1.81 31.28
N VAL A 117 11.33 0.57 30.81
CA VAL A 117 10.69 0.32 29.52
C VAL A 117 9.21 0.72 29.55
N TYR A 118 8.51 0.51 30.67
CA TYR A 118 7.12 0.92 30.82
C TYR A 118 6.96 2.44 30.74
N GLU A 119 7.79 3.22 31.43
CA GLU A 119 7.79 4.68 31.33
C GLU A 119 8.01 5.14 29.89
N TYR A 120 8.97 4.51 29.19
CA TYR A 120 9.23 4.80 27.78
C TYR A 120 8.03 4.50 26.88
N ILE A 121 7.47 3.30 26.98
CA ILE A 121 6.35 2.85 26.14
C ILE A 121 5.08 3.63 26.45
N GLN A 122 4.81 3.94 27.72
CA GLN A 122 3.65 4.72 28.13
C GLN A 122 3.66 6.12 27.47
N ASN A 123 4.82 6.79 27.43
CA ASN A 123 4.94 8.10 26.80
C ASN A 123 5.01 8.02 25.26
N HIS A 124 5.49 6.90 24.72
CA HIS A 124 5.55 6.68 23.26
C HIS A 124 4.17 6.37 22.68
N PHE A 125 3.39 5.50 23.35
CA PHE A 125 2.04 5.15 22.94
C PHE A 125 1.08 6.29 23.23
N ARG A 126 0.68 7.00 22.19
CA ARG A 126 -0.31 8.08 22.23
C ARG A 126 -1.71 7.46 22.19
N ASN A 127 -2.15 6.98 23.35
CA ASN A 127 -3.49 6.41 23.51
C ASN A 127 -4.49 7.53 23.83
N CYS A 128 -5.25 7.97 22.84
CA CYS A 128 -6.30 8.98 22.98
C CYS A 128 -7.62 8.28 23.29
N LEU A 129 -8.11 8.45 24.53
CA LEU A 129 -9.35 7.85 25.02
C LEU A 129 -10.44 8.90 25.12
N LEU A 130 -11.62 8.59 24.59
CA LEU A 130 -12.77 9.50 24.60
C LEU A 130 -14.02 8.78 25.13
N GLN A 131 -14.77 9.50 25.95
CA GLN A 131 -16.15 9.19 26.33
C GLN A 131 -16.99 10.40 25.95
N ILE A 132 -18.02 10.21 25.14
CA ILE A 132 -18.85 11.31 24.65
C ILE A 132 -20.29 10.90 24.46
N ASP A 133 -21.21 11.78 24.88
CA ASP A 133 -22.64 11.66 24.60
C ASP A 133 -22.94 12.29 23.24
N ILE A 134 -23.54 11.52 22.35
CA ILE A 134 -23.86 11.93 20.97
C ILE A 134 -25.38 11.86 20.80
N GLY A 135 -25.97 12.91 20.21
CA GLY A 135 -27.40 12.93 19.89
C GLY A 135 -27.75 11.97 18.76
N GLU A 136 -29.01 11.55 18.66
CA GLU A 136 -29.47 10.62 17.60
C GLU A 136 -29.30 11.17 16.17
N ASP A 137 -29.29 12.50 16.01
CA ASP A 137 -29.13 13.16 14.70
C ASP A 137 -27.66 13.40 14.31
N GLU A 138 -26.70 13.03 15.17
CA GLU A 138 -25.27 13.22 14.94
C GLU A 138 -24.57 11.91 14.58
N ASN A 139 -23.77 11.91 13.51
CA ASN A 139 -23.01 10.72 13.09
C ASN A 139 -21.87 10.44 14.09
N PRO A 140 -21.91 9.31 14.84
CA PRO A 140 -20.94 9.06 15.88
C PRO A 140 -19.53 8.82 15.35
N ILE A 141 -19.37 8.18 14.19
CA ILE A 141 -18.04 7.92 13.62
C ILE A 141 -17.38 9.24 13.22
N GLU A 142 -18.08 10.07 12.45
CA GLU A 142 -17.52 11.33 11.96
C GLU A 142 -17.19 12.32 13.09
N LEU A 143 -18.05 12.40 14.11
CA LEU A 143 -17.82 13.28 15.26
C LEU A 143 -16.62 12.79 16.10
N ILE A 144 -16.57 11.50 16.42
CA ILE A 144 -15.50 10.92 17.22
C ILE A 144 -14.16 11.02 16.49
N ASP A 145 -14.11 10.75 15.18
CA ASP A 145 -12.88 10.86 14.40
C ASP A 145 -12.28 12.27 14.47
N LYS A 146 -13.09 13.32 14.29
CA LYS A 146 -12.64 14.72 14.40
C LYS A 146 -12.08 15.04 15.79
N LEU A 147 -12.69 14.50 16.84
CA LEU A 147 -12.26 14.72 18.22
C LEU A 147 -10.96 13.97 18.53
N LEU A 148 -10.84 12.72 18.07
CA LEU A 148 -9.62 11.93 18.22
C LEU A 148 -8.45 12.55 17.44
N ASP A 149 -8.68 12.98 16.19
CA ASP A 149 -7.70 13.72 15.39
C ASP A 149 -7.19 14.96 16.13
N THR A 150 -8.10 15.68 16.80
CA THR A 150 -7.74 16.86 17.60
C THR A 150 -6.91 16.48 18.84
N GLN A 151 -7.25 15.39 19.53
CA GLN A 151 -6.47 14.91 20.67
C GLN A 151 -5.07 14.42 20.27
N GLU A 152 -4.92 13.83 19.09
CA GLU A 152 -3.63 13.36 18.58
C GLU A 152 -2.62 14.49 18.34
N LEU A 153 -3.09 15.73 18.13
CA LEU A 153 -2.25 16.93 18.03
C LEU A 153 -1.58 17.32 19.35
N GLN A 154 -1.84 16.62 20.46
CA GLN A 154 -1.22 16.82 21.76
C GLN A 154 -0.22 15.70 22.09
N PRO A 155 0.93 15.63 21.38
CA PRO A 155 1.88 14.55 21.57
C PRO A 155 2.51 14.58 22.97
N GLN A 156 2.60 13.40 23.58
CA GLN A 156 3.46 13.15 24.72
C GLN A 156 4.87 12.80 24.23
N PHE A 157 5.87 13.19 25.01
CA PHE A 157 7.27 12.96 24.69
C PHE A 157 8.00 12.37 25.88
N ASN A 158 8.92 11.46 25.60
CA ASN A 158 9.93 11.04 26.56
C ASN A 158 10.86 12.23 26.82
N GLN A 159 10.82 12.80 28.04
CA GLN A 159 11.65 13.96 28.40
C GLN A 159 13.15 13.65 28.35
N LYS A 160 13.51 12.38 28.57
CA LYS A 160 14.87 11.86 28.48
C LYS A 160 14.85 10.54 27.72
N GLU A 161 15.53 10.49 26.58
CA GLU A 161 15.68 9.26 25.78
C GLU A 161 17.17 8.92 25.66
N ASP A 162 17.72 8.27 26.70
CA ASP A 162 19.11 7.80 26.67
C ASP A 162 19.28 6.59 25.74
N ARG A 163 18.17 5.90 25.41
CA ARG A 163 18.15 4.66 24.62
C ARG A 163 16.83 4.53 23.85
N SER A 164 16.91 4.14 22.56
CA SER A 164 15.72 3.90 21.73
C SER A 164 15.25 2.45 21.84
N TYR A 165 14.51 2.15 22.91
CA TYR A 165 14.07 0.78 23.22
C TYR A 165 13.29 0.12 22.07
N LEU A 166 12.35 0.83 21.44
CA LEU A 166 11.55 0.26 20.34
C LEU A 166 12.40 -0.07 19.12
N LYS A 167 13.31 0.83 18.72
CA LYS A 167 14.22 0.59 17.60
C LYS A 167 15.09 -0.64 17.85
N GLU A 168 15.68 -0.77 19.03
CA GLU A 168 16.49 -1.95 19.38
C GLU A 168 15.65 -3.23 19.44
N PHE A 169 14.44 -3.15 19.98
CA PHE A 169 13.49 -4.25 20.06
C PHE A 169 13.05 -4.74 18.68
N PHE A 170 12.71 -3.83 17.78
CA PHE A 170 12.37 -4.16 16.40
C PHE A 170 13.58 -4.73 15.65
N GLU A 171 14.78 -4.21 15.89
CA GLU A 171 15.99 -4.70 15.23
C GLU A 171 16.58 -5.96 15.88
N LEU A 172 16.07 -6.41 17.02
CA LEU A 172 16.61 -7.53 17.79
C LEU A 172 16.90 -8.75 16.91
N LYS A 173 18.19 -8.99 16.67
CA LYS A 173 18.71 -10.20 16.04
C LYS A 173 18.83 -11.24 17.14
N GLY A 174 18.20 -12.40 16.98
CA GLY A 174 17.93 -13.29 18.10
C GLY A 174 19.19 -13.74 18.83
N VAL A 175 19.43 -13.16 20.01
CA VAL A 175 20.35 -13.73 21.01
C VAL A 175 19.65 -14.96 21.59
N LYS A 176 20.34 -16.11 21.67
CA LYS A 176 19.78 -17.38 22.17
C LYS A 176 18.53 -17.89 21.43
N LYS A 177 18.50 -17.81 20.08
CA LYS A 177 17.41 -18.37 19.24
C LYS A 177 16.04 -17.70 19.37
N ARG A 178 15.94 -16.57 20.07
CA ARG A 178 14.68 -15.84 20.30
C ARG A 178 14.68 -14.51 19.56
N ARG A 179 13.84 -14.41 18.53
CA ARG A 179 13.41 -13.11 17.94
C ARG A 179 12.55 -12.34 18.94
N ASN A 180 12.22 -11.09 18.65
CA ASN A 180 11.27 -10.32 19.46
C ASN A 180 9.92 -11.06 19.63
N PHE A 181 9.18 -10.74 20.70
CA PHE A 181 7.97 -11.47 21.06
C PHE A 181 6.88 -11.41 20.00
N LEU A 182 6.83 -10.33 19.21
CA LEU A 182 5.85 -10.15 18.13
C LEU A 182 6.02 -11.23 17.06
N ILE A 183 7.27 -11.48 16.65
CA ILE A 183 7.60 -12.57 15.73
C ILE A 183 7.28 -13.92 16.37
N ARG A 184 7.57 -14.09 17.67
CA ARG A 184 7.26 -15.34 18.36
C ARG A 184 5.77 -15.62 18.40
N GLU A 185 4.95 -14.60 18.64
CA GLU A 185 3.50 -14.72 18.70
C GLU A 185 2.89 -15.00 17.33
N ALA A 186 3.27 -14.23 16.30
CA ALA A 186 2.70 -14.36 14.96
C ALA A 186 3.06 -15.68 14.27
N PHE A 187 4.21 -16.27 14.60
CA PHE A 187 4.73 -17.47 13.94
C PHE A 187 4.81 -18.69 14.87
N ALA A 188 4.15 -18.65 16.05
CA ALA A 188 4.23 -19.72 17.05
C ALA A 188 3.82 -21.10 16.50
N LYS A 189 2.81 -21.13 15.62
CA LYS A 189 2.30 -22.38 15.03
C LYS A 189 3.21 -22.95 13.94
N GLU A 190 4.21 -22.18 13.49
CA GLU A 190 5.10 -22.51 12.37
C GLU A 190 6.46 -23.06 12.81
N ILE A 191 6.82 -22.84 14.07
CA ILE A 191 8.13 -23.18 14.63
C ILE A 191 7.94 -24.29 15.68
N LEU A 192 8.47 -25.47 15.39
CA LEU A 192 8.31 -26.65 16.25
C LEU A 192 9.35 -26.73 17.40
N ASP A 193 10.49 -26.05 17.27
CA ASP A 193 11.65 -26.24 18.17
C ASP A 193 12.15 -24.95 18.85
N ASP A 194 11.25 -23.99 19.08
CA ASP A 194 11.51 -22.68 19.72
C ASP A 194 12.62 -21.82 19.07
N ASP A 195 13.14 -22.23 17.91
CA ASP A 195 14.15 -21.48 17.15
C ASP A 195 13.49 -20.54 16.15
N PHE A 196 13.03 -19.40 16.66
CA PHE A 196 12.41 -18.35 15.84
C PHE A 196 13.40 -17.64 14.91
N ASN A 197 14.71 -17.96 14.95
CA ASN A 197 15.62 -17.51 13.89
C ASN A 197 15.32 -18.16 12.54
N LYS A 198 14.55 -19.27 12.52
CA LYS A 198 14.08 -19.91 11.30
C LYS A 198 12.95 -19.15 10.60
N VAL A 199 12.24 -18.26 11.30
CA VAL A 199 11.25 -17.38 10.67
C VAL A 199 12.00 -16.46 9.71
N ARG A 200 11.66 -16.54 8.43
CA ARG A 200 12.32 -15.79 7.37
C ARG A 200 11.49 -14.58 6.99
N PHE A 201 12.12 -13.42 7.09
CA PHE A 201 11.63 -12.18 6.51
C PHE A 201 12.47 -11.87 5.29
N SER A 202 11.84 -11.72 4.13
CA SER A 202 12.53 -11.37 2.90
C SER A 202 13.25 -10.04 3.09
N SER A 203 14.57 -10.04 2.92
CA SER A 203 15.35 -8.82 2.81
C SER A 203 15.00 -8.06 1.52
N ILE A 204 15.38 -6.79 1.40
CA ILE A 204 15.13 -6.02 0.18
C ILE A 204 15.70 -6.73 -1.06
N PRO A 205 16.95 -7.27 -1.08
CA PRO A 205 17.44 -8.05 -2.22
C PRO A 205 16.61 -9.29 -2.55
N GLU A 206 16.03 -9.98 -1.56
CA GLU A 206 15.12 -11.10 -1.81
C GLU A 206 13.82 -10.62 -2.46
N ILE A 207 13.25 -9.51 -1.95
CA ILE A 207 12.04 -8.91 -2.50
C ILE A 207 12.27 -8.45 -3.94
N THR A 208 13.33 -7.71 -4.24
CA THR A 208 13.56 -7.18 -5.60
C THR A 208 13.79 -8.27 -6.64
N THR A 209 14.27 -9.44 -6.21
CA THR A 209 14.59 -10.57 -7.09
C THR A 209 13.54 -11.67 -7.08
N ALA A 210 12.40 -11.47 -6.40
CA ALA A 210 11.35 -12.46 -6.24
C ALA A 210 10.94 -13.17 -7.56
N GLU A 211 10.91 -12.45 -8.69
CA GLU A 211 10.62 -13.02 -10.01
C GLU A 211 11.51 -14.21 -10.39
N VAL A 212 12.78 -14.18 -10.01
CA VAL A 212 13.75 -15.23 -10.34
C VAL A 212 14.12 -16.07 -9.11
N SER A 213 14.00 -15.51 -7.92
CA SER A 213 14.42 -16.14 -6.66
C SER A 213 13.34 -17.08 -6.10
N ILE A 214 12.05 -16.79 -6.27
CA ILE A 214 10.95 -17.69 -5.88
C ILE A 214 10.97 -18.98 -6.75
N PRO A 215 11.06 -18.91 -8.09
CA PRO A 215 11.22 -20.11 -8.90
C PRO A 215 12.46 -20.92 -8.55
N LEU A 216 13.56 -20.26 -8.15
CA LEU A 216 14.77 -20.95 -7.68
C LEU A 216 14.49 -21.72 -6.38
N LEU A 217 13.84 -21.09 -5.40
CA LEU A 217 13.49 -21.70 -4.12
C LEU A 217 12.63 -22.96 -4.27
N ASN A 218 11.72 -22.95 -5.24
CA ASN A 218 10.76 -24.04 -5.48
C ASN A 218 11.35 -25.24 -6.25
N ARG A 219 12.60 -25.18 -6.71
CA ARG A 219 13.28 -26.32 -7.38
C ARG A 219 13.79 -27.34 -6.37
N ASN A 220 13.98 -28.58 -6.82
CA ASN A 220 14.66 -29.62 -6.03
C ASN A 220 16.06 -29.16 -5.62
N GLY A 221 16.34 -29.11 -4.32
CA GLY A 221 17.60 -28.58 -3.76
C GLY A 221 17.70 -27.05 -3.74
N GLY A 222 16.76 -26.33 -4.34
CA GLY A 222 16.76 -24.86 -4.50
C GLY A 222 16.74 -24.10 -3.17
N LYS A 223 16.26 -24.73 -2.10
CA LYS A 223 16.39 -24.22 -0.73
C LYS A 223 17.86 -23.93 -0.40
N LYS A 224 18.78 -24.88 -0.63
CA LYS A 224 20.22 -24.71 -0.32
C LYS A 224 20.84 -23.55 -1.10
N ASP A 225 20.55 -23.45 -2.39
CA ASP A 225 21.04 -22.37 -3.26
C ASP A 225 20.48 -21.01 -2.84
N TYR A 226 19.19 -20.97 -2.52
CA TYR A 226 18.55 -19.77 -2.00
C TYR A 226 19.17 -19.29 -0.68
N TRP A 227 19.57 -20.21 0.23
CA TRP A 227 20.29 -19.86 1.46
C TRP A 227 21.74 -19.43 1.20
N SER A 228 22.42 -19.96 0.19
CA SER A 228 23.78 -19.52 -0.13
C SER A 228 23.79 -18.11 -0.73
N ILE A 229 22.73 -17.72 -1.45
CA ILE A 229 22.59 -16.39 -2.06
C ILE A 229 22.20 -15.32 -1.04
N PHE A 230 21.22 -15.62 -0.19
CA PHE A 230 20.59 -14.63 0.71
C PHE A 230 20.86 -14.89 2.19
N GLY A 231 21.78 -15.80 2.51
CA GLY A 231 22.20 -16.09 3.87
C GLY A 231 22.97 -14.92 4.53
N HIS A 232 23.16 -15.02 5.84
CA HIS A 232 23.73 -13.95 6.67
C HIS A 232 25.15 -13.51 6.28
N ASP A 233 25.91 -14.35 5.59
CA ASP A 233 27.33 -14.10 5.27
C ASP A 233 27.56 -13.51 3.86
N GLN A 234 26.52 -13.42 3.03
CA GLN A 234 26.70 -13.04 1.62
C GLN A 234 26.64 -11.53 1.38
N LYS A 235 27.78 -10.94 1.01
CA LYS A 235 27.90 -9.49 0.76
C LYS A 235 27.28 -9.03 -0.56
N ASN A 236 27.16 -9.92 -1.54
CA ASN A 236 26.66 -9.59 -2.88
C ASN A 236 25.65 -10.64 -3.39
N PRO A 237 24.36 -10.53 -3.01
CA PRO A 237 23.33 -11.48 -3.41
C PRO A 237 23.08 -11.48 -4.93
N PHE A 238 23.28 -10.36 -5.61
CA PHE A 238 23.04 -10.27 -7.06
C PHE A 238 24.05 -11.08 -7.88
N GLU A 239 25.34 -11.07 -7.50
CA GLU A 239 26.36 -11.87 -8.17
C GLU A 239 26.18 -13.37 -7.91
N ALA A 240 25.85 -13.77 -6.68
CA ALA A 240 25.53 -15.15 -6.37
C ALA A 240 24.26 -15.62 -7.09
N LEU A 241 23.27 -14.74 -7.24
CA LEU A 241 22.07 -15.08 -7.99
C LEU A 241 22.37 -15.30 -9.47
N LYS A 242 23.22 -14.46 -10.09
CA LYS A 242 23.64 -14.60 -11.50
C LYS A 242 24.26 -15.96 -11.81
N SER A 243 25.01 -16.55 -10.87
CA SER A 243 25.61 -17.88 -11.08
C SER A 243 24.61 -19.03 -10.94
N CYS A 244 23.47 -18.81 -10.29
CA CYS A 244 22.45 -19.83 -10.02
C CYS A 244 21.24 -19.80 -10.97
N ILE A 245 21.07 -18.73 -11.76
CA ILE A 245 19.94 -18.59 -12.68
C ILE A 245 20.39 -18.61 -14.14
N GLN A 246 19.55 -19.19 -15.01
CA GLN A 246 19.77 -19.19 -16.45
C GLN A 246 19.32 -17.88 -17.11
N THR A 247 18.41 -17.16 -16.47
CA THR A 247 17.82 -15.91 -16.97
C THR A 247 18.70 -14.72 -16.65
N LYS A 248 18.88 -13.81 -17.60
CA LYS A 248 19.64 -12.58 -17.36
C LYS A 248 18.91 -11.66 -16.37
N LEU A 249 19.63 -11.10 -15.39
CA LEU A 249 19.09 -10.04 -14.55
C LEU A 249 18.91 -8.74 -15.35
N LEU A 250 17.70 -8.21 -15.31
CA LEU A 250 17.35 -6.88 -15.78
C LEU A 250 17.52 -5.84 -14.68
N ARG A 251 17.59 -4.57 -15.08
CA ARG A 251 17.87 -3.43 -14.18
C ARG A 251 16.88 -3.37 -13.02
N TYR A 252 15.60 -3.61 -13.30
CA TYR A 252 14.54 -3.53 -12.29
C TYR A 252 14.69 -4.58 -11.17
N HIS A 253 15.42 -5.68 -11.37
CA HIS A 253 15.69 -6.65 -10.30
C HIS A 253 16.55 -6.07 -9.16
N LYS A 254 17.22 -4.94 -9.38
CA LYS A 254 17.96 -4.19 -8.33
C LYS A 254 17.09 -3.12 -7.65
N TYR A 255 15.77 -3.08 -7.91
CA TYR A 255 14.86 -2.04 -7.42
C TYR A 255 13.62 -2.67 -6.77
N PHE A 256 13.16 -2.08 -5.68
CA PHE A 256 11.92 -2.45 -5.00
C PHE A 256 10.89 -1.33 -5.14
N ALA A 257 9.63 -1.69 -4.98
CA ALA A 257 8.53 -0.76 -4.78
C ALA A 257 8.10 -0.76 -3.31
N VAL A 258 7.78 0.42 -2.80
CA VAL A 258 6.89 0.60 -1.65
C VAL A 258 5.55 1.05 -2.23
N LEU A 259 4.48 0.30 -1.97
CA LEU A 259 3.13 0.67 -2.36
C LEU A 259 2.35 1.03 -1.10
N GLN A 260 1.71 2.20 -1.12
CA GLN A 260 0.70 2.62 -0.16
C GLN A 260 -0.64 2.81 -0.85
N ALA A 261 -1.73 2.51 -0.15
CA ALA A 261 -3.09 2.81 -0.60
C ALA A 261 -3.94 3.34 0.55
N ASP A 262 -4.96 4.13 0.20
CA ASP A 262 -5.94 4.74 1.11
C ASP A 262 -7.27 4.91 0.34
N GLY A 263 -8.39 4.62 0.99
CA GLY A 263 -9.73 4.63 0.41
C GLY A 263 -10.25 6.04 0.14
N ASP A 264 -10.98 6.18 -0.95
CA ASP A 264 -11.67 7.41 -1.33
C ASP A 264 -13.15 7.28 -1.01
N HIS A 265 -13.73 8.39 -0.55
CA HIS A 265 -15.18 8.56 -0.40
C HIS A 265 -15.85 7.60 0.61
N LEU A 266 -15.10 6.84 1.41
CA LEU A 266 -15.64 6.06 2.52
C LEU A 266 -16.39 6.91 3.53
N GLY A 267 -15.93 8.14 3.81
CA GLY A 267 -16.68 9.09 4.64
C GLY A 267 -18.07 9.45 4.07
N LYS A 268 -18.22 9.49 2.74
CA LYS A 268 -19.53 9.72 2.10
C LYS A 268 -20.44 8.50 2.28
N LEU A 269 -19.89 7.29 2.16
CA LEU A 269 -20.62 6.06 2.44
C LEU A 269 -21.05 5.98 3.91
N ILE A 270 -20.16 6.32 4.84
CA ILE A 270 -20.45 6.40 6.29
C ILE A 270 -21.60 7.39 6.55
N ALA A 271 -21.62 8.55 5.89
CA ALA A 271 -22.73 9.50 6.00
C ALA A 271 -24.07 8.93 5.47
N GLN A 272 -24.06 8.15 4.38
CA GLN A 272 -25.26 7.49 3.85
C GLN A 272 -25.74 6.33 4.73
N LEU A 273 -24.80 5.56 5.30
CA LEU A 273 -25.09 4.51 6.28
C LEU A 273 -25.73 5.07 7.55
N PHE A 274 -25.40 6.30 7.94
CA PHE A 274 -26.05 6.98 9.05
C PHE A 274 -27.46 7.47 8.70
N SER A 275 -27.57 8.31 7.67
CA SER A 275 -28.75 9.15 7.41
C SER A 275 -29.84 8.50 6.56
N ALA A 276 -29.49 7.59 5.64
CA ALA A 276 -30.38 7.26 4.53
C ALA A 276 -30.60 5.76 4.32
N SER A 277 -30.05 4.91 5.18
CA SER A 277 -30.03 3.45 4.96
C SER A 277 -31.06 2.69 5.80
N ILE A 278 -31.40 1.46 5.43
CA ILE A 278 -32.39 0.64 6.18
C ILE A 278 -31.73 -0.11 7.35
N GLY A 279 -32.36 -0.13 8.52
CA GLY A 279 -31.94 -0.90 9.70
C GLY A 279 -31.23 -0.08 10.78
N PRO A 280 -30.87 -0.71 11.93
CA PRO A 280 -30.15 -0.03 13.00
C PRO A 280 -28.79 0.53 12.55
N VAL A 281 -28.43 1.73 13.01
CA VAL A 281 -27.16 2.41 12.67
C VAL A 281 -25.96 1.51 12.94
N GLU A 282 -25.97 0.81 14.07
CA GLU A 282 -24.86 -0.02 14.52
C GLU A 282 -24.66 -1.24 13.62
N GLU A 283 -25.74 -1.89 13.18
CA GLU A 283 -25.67 -3.03 12.24
C GLU A 283 -25.22 -2.57 10.85
N ARG A 284 -25.62 -1.37 10.42
CA ARG A 284 -25.18 -0.78 9.15
C ARG A 284 -23.67 -0.48 9.15
N PHE A 285 -23.14 0.12 10.21
CA PHE A 285 -21.69 0.35 10.35
C PHE A 285 -20.89 -0.94 10.52
N LYS A 286 -21.45 -1.92 11.23
CA LYS A 286 -20.88 -3.26 11.32
C LYS A 286 -20.78 -3.93 9.95
N GLY A 287 -21.81 -3.78 9.10
CA GLY A 287 -21.79 -4.28 7.72
C GLY A 287 -20.67 -3.72 6.86
N LEU A 288 -20.32 -2.43 7.04
CA LEU A 288 -19.17 -1.81 6.39
C LEU A 288 -17.85 -2.33 6.97
N SER A 289 -17.74 -2.40 8.30
CA SER A 289 -16.55 -2.94 8.97
C SER A 289 -16.28 -4.40 8.55
N GLU A 290 -17.32 -5.21 8.35
CA GLU A 290 -17.20 -6.58 7.82
C GLU A 290 -16.72 -6.60 6.36
N ALA A 291 -17.26 -5.74 5.51
CA ALA A 291 -16.85 -5.64 4.10
C ALA A 291 -15.38 -5.22 3.95
N LEU A 292 -14.92 -4.25 4.75
CA LEU A 292 -13.52 -3.83 4.81
C LEU A 292 -12.62 -4.93 5.39
N PHE A 293 -13.07 -5.64 6.41
CA PHE A 293 -12.32 -6.79 6.92
C PHE A 293 -12.15 -7.89 5.85
N ASN A 294 -13.19 -8.19 5.09
CA ASN A 294 -13.11 -9.15 3.98
C ASN A 294 -12.19 -8.65 2.85
N PHE A 295 -12.16 -7.34 2.60
CA PHE A 295 -11.18 -6.70 1.73
C PHE A 295 -9.75 -6.96 2.22
N ASP A 296 -9.48 -6.68 3.51
CA ASP A 296 -8.13 -6.83 4.09
C ASP A 296 -7.57 -8.24 3.90
N ILE A 297 -8.35 -9.26 4.23
CA ILE A 297 -7.95 -10.67 4.09
C ILE A 297 -7.62 -11.01 2.63
N ALA A 298 -8.47 -10.59 1.71
CA ALA A 298 -8.28 -10.87 0.30
C ALA A 298 -7.12 -10.05 -0.31
N ALA A 299 -6.91 -8.82 0.16
CA ALA A 299 -5.80 -7.96 -0.24
C ALA A 299 -4.45 -8.53 0.22
N ILE A 300 -4.34 -9.03 1.47
CA ILE A 300 -3.15 -9.74 1.97
C ILE A 300 -2.80 -10.89 1.03
N LYS A 301 -3.79 -11.73 0.69
CA LYS A 301 -3.58 -12.85 -0.22
C LYS A 301 -3.09 -12.40 -1.60
N VAL A 302 -3.70 -11.36 -2.18
CA VAL A 302 -3.28 -10.83 -3.50
C VAL A 302 -1.84 -10.28 -3.46
N ILE A 303 -1.45 -9.63 -2.37
CA ILE A 303 -0.09 -9.10 -2.17
C ILE A 303 0.92 -10.25 -2.06
N GLU A 304 0.62 -11.27 -1.24
CA GLU A 304 1.49 -12.44 -1.05
C GLU A 304 1.59 -13.29 -2.33
N ASP A 305 0.46 -13.53 -3.01
CA ASP A 305 0.41 -14.25 -4.29
C ASP A 305 1.20 -13.52 -5.38
N TYR A 306 1.31 -12.19 -5.33
CA TYR A 306 2.18 -11.42 -6.23
C TYR A 306 3.68 -11.62 -5.92
N GLY A 307 4.04 -12.08 -4.72
CA GLY A 307 5.42 -12.16 -4.24
C GLY A 307 5.89 -10.89 -3.52
N ALA A 308 4.95 -10.06 -3.07
CA ALA A 308 5.21 -8.91 -2.21
C ALA A 308 5.05 -9.28 -0.73
N MET A 309 5.61 -8.44 0.15
CA MET A 309 5.50 -8.54 1.59
C MET A 309 4.48 -7.54 2.10
N ALA A 310 3.34 -8.02 2.60
CA ALA A 310 2.36 -7.21 3.29
C ALA A 310 2.94 -6.72 4.63
N VAL A 311 2.95 -5.42 4.86
CA VAL A 311 3.41 -4.81 6.11
C VAL A 311 2.20 -4.44 6.97
N TYR A 312 1.26 -3.70 6.38
CA TYR A 312 0.00 -3.31 6.99
C TYR A 312 -1.12 -3.40 5.95
N VAL A 313 -2.25 -3.97 6.34
CA VAL A 313 -3.50 -4.03 5.55
C VAL A 313 -4.64 -3.99 6.57
N GLY A 314 -5.26 -2.83 6.78
CA GLY A 314 -6.29 -2.69 7.80
C GLY A 314 -7.29 -1.59 7.46
N GLY A 315 -8.56 -1.96 7.28
CA GLY A 315 -9.61 -1.06 6.83
C GLY A 315 -9.50 -0.81 5.32
N ASP A 316 -9.07 0.40 4.96
CA ASP A 316 -8.83 0.82 3.58
C ASP A 316 -7.37 1.22 3.31
N ASP A 317 -6.51 1.10 4.33
CA ASP A 317 -5.11 1.43 4.26
C ASP A 317 -4.26 0.19 3.94
N ILE A 318 -3.36 0.32 2.97
CA ILE A 318 -2.42 -0.73 2.56
C ILE A 318 -1.00 -0.18 2.60
N LEU A 319 -0.06 -0.98 3.10
CA LEU A 319 1.37 -0.80 2.96
C LEU A 319 2.04 -2.14 2.64
N CYS A 320 2.72 -2.22 1.50
CA CYS A 320 3.52 -3.41 1.16
C CYS A 320 4.85 -3.06 0.48
N LEU A 321 5.82 -3.98 0.62
CA LEU A 321 7.09 -3.97 -0.11
C LEU A 321 7.03 -4.99 -1.24
N ALA A 322 7.30 -4.57 -2.47
CA ALA A 322 7.03 -5.39 -3.64
C ALA A 322 8.19 -5.40 -4.65
N PRO A 323 8.39 -6.52 -5.37
CA PRO A 323 9.17 -6.49 -6.62
C PRO A 323 8.44 -5.65 -7.69
N LEU A 324 9.20 -5.08 -8.63
CA LEU A 324 8.59 -4.38 -9.77
C LEU A 324 7.90 -5.31 -10.77
N LYS A 325 8.38 -6.54 -10.89
CA LYS A 325 7.77 -7.63 -11.64
C LYS A 325 7.91 -8.94 -10.88
N CYS A 326 6.90 -9.79 -10.95
CA CYS A 326 6.94 -11.14 -10.44
C CYS A 326 5.78 -11.94 -11.06
N GLN A 327 5.98 -13.25 -11.28
CA GLN A 327 4.94 -14.16 -11.77
C GLN A 327 4.21 -13.68 -13.05
N GLY A 328 4.94 -13.04 -13.98
CA GLY A 328 4.35 -12.48 -15.21
C GLY A 328 3.51 -11.21 -15.02
N LYS A 329 3.40 -10.72 -13.79
CA LYS A 329 2.73 -9.47 -13.40
C LYS A 329 3.76 -8.38 -13.10
N ASN A 330 3.28 -7.14 -13.01
CA ASN A 330 4.05 -5.97 -12.59
C ASN A 330 3.32 -5.20 -11.47
N ILE A 331 4.02 -4.25 -10.84
CA ILE A 331 3.47 -3.51 -9.69
C ILE A 331 2.16 -2.77 -10.00
N PHE A 332 1.96 -2.32 -11.24
CA PHE A 332 0.72 -1.67 -11.65
C PHE A 332 -0.41 -2.68 -11.93
N THR A 333 -0.11 -3.93 -12.28
CA THR A 333 -1.14 -4.98 -12.29
C THR A 333 -1.53 -5.42 -10.88
N LEU A 334 -0.65 -5.30 -9.89
CA LEU A 334 -1.02 -5.51 -8.48
C LEU A 334 -2.07 -4.48 -8.03
N VAL A 335 -1.91 -3.21 -8.43
CA VAL A 335 -2.92 -2.16 -8.20
C VAL A 335 -4.29 -2.57 -8.75
N GLU A 336 -4.34 -3.04 -10.00
CA GLU A 336 -5.59 -3.51 -10.62
C GLU A 336 -6.21 -4.72 -9.91
N ASP A 337 -5.39 -5.63 -9.39
CA ASP A 337 -5.87 -6.79 -8.65
C ASP A 337 -6.42 -6.39 -7.27
N LEU A 338 -5.80 -5.41 -6.60
CA LEU A 338 -6.33 -4.82 -5.36
C LEU A 338 -7.65 -4.09 -5.59
N ASP A 339 -7.78 -3.31 -6.67
CA ASP A 339 -9.04 -2.65 -7.03
C ASP A 339 -10.17 -3.66 -7.29
N LYS A 340 -9.87 -4.78 -7.96
CA LYS A 340 -10.87 -5.86 -8.17
C LYS A 340 -11.33 -6.46 -6.85
N VAL A 341 -10.41 -6.69 -5.92
CA VAL A 341 -10.76 -7.21 -4.59
C VAL A 341 -11.62 -6.20 -3.85
N PHE A 342 -11.21 -4.93 -3.78
CA PHE A 342 -11.99 -3.86 -3.14
C PHE A 342 -13.41 -3.77 -3.70
N HIS A 343 -13.54 -3.78 -5.03
CA HIS A 343 -14.84 -3.76 -5.68
C HIS A 343 -15.71 -4.96 -5.29
N LYS A 344 -15.15 -6.17 -5.35
CA LYS A 344 -15.86 -7.39 -5.00
C LYS A 344 -16.29 -7.45 -3.54
N THR A 345 -15.46 -6.98 -2.61
CA THR A 345 -15.71 -7.13 -1.17
C THR A 345 -16.46 -5.96 -0.56
N VAL A 346 -16.38 -4.76 -1.15
CA VAL A 346 -17.00 -3.54 -0.62
C VAL A 346 -18.14 -3.06 -1.51
N ILE A 347 -17.91 -2.92 -2.82
CA ILE A 347 -18.91 -2.33 -3.73
C ILE A 347 -20.02 -3.32 -4.08
N GLU A 348 -19.69 -4.60 -4.24
CA GLU A 348 -20.66 -5.67 -4.49
C GLU A 348 -21.25 -6.24 -3.18
N ALA A 349 -20.94 -5.65 -2.01
CA ALA A 349 -21.39 -6.15 -0.71
C ALA A 349 -22.91 -5.96 -0.54
N PRO A 350 -23.71 -7.04 -0.41
CA PRO A 350 -25.17 -6.94 -0.36
C PRO A 350 -25.69 -6.06 0.78
N GLN A 351 -25.01 -6.12 1.93
CA GLN A 351 -25.36 -5.32 3.12
C GLN A 351 -25.10 -3.81 2.96
N LEU A 352 -24.37 -3.40 1.92
CA LEU A 352 -24.07 -2.00 1.61
C LEU A 352 -24.84 -1.46 0.41
N ALA A 353 -25.56 -2.31 -0.32
CA ALA A 353 -26.18 -1.97 -1.61
C ALA A 353 -27.10 -0.73 -1.54
N ASP A 354 -27.92 -0.63 -0.50
CA ASP A 354 -28.84 0.51 -0.32
C ASP A 354 -28.07 1.83 -0.12
N ALA A 355 -27.04 1.84 0.74
CA ALA A 355 -26.21 3.01 0.98
C ALA A 355 -25.40 3.40 -0.26
N LEU A 356 -24.85 2.40 -0.96
CA LEU A 356 -24.09 2.59 -2.19
C LEU A 356 -24.94 3.18 -3.32
N SER A 357 -26.22 2.78 -3.43
CA SER A 357 -27.14 3.34 -4.42
C SER A 357 -27.45 4.83 -4.22
N LYS A 358 -27.14 5.38 -3.03
CA LYS A 358 -27.45 6.76 -2.63
C LYS A 358 -26.22 7.66 -2.58
N VAL A 359 -25.01 7.11 -2.70
CA VAL A 359 -23.80 7.96 -2.78
C VAL A 359 -23.69 8.57 -4.18
N ALA A 360 -23.33 9.85 -4.24
CA ALA A 360 -23.07 10.51 -5.54
C ALA A 360 -21.82 9.96 -6.26
N GLN A 361 -20.89 9.37 -5.50
CA GLN A 361 -19.67 8.77 -6.01
C GLN A 361 -19.36 7.53 -5.19
N LEU A 362 -19.16 6.41 -5.87
CA LEU A 362 -18.77 5.16 -5.24
C LEU A 362 -17.39 5.29 -4.56
N PRO A 363 -17.16 4.55 -3.46
CA PRO A 363 -15.82 4.38 -2.91
C PRO A 363 -14.83 3.77 -3.92
N THR A 364 -13.60 4.23 -3.90
CA THR A 364 -12.50 3.73 -4.75
C THR A 364 -11.19 3.70 -3.96
N MET A 365 -10.12 3.12 -4.50
CA MET A 365 -8.79 3.17 -3.87
C MET A 365 -7.85 4.14 -4.60
N THR A 366 -7.02 4.85 -3.84
CA THR A 366 -5.93 5.69 -4.36
C THR A 366 -4.58 5.14 -3.92
N TYR A 367 -3.59 5.15 -4.81
CA TYR A 367 -2.31 4.50 -4.62
C TYR A 367 -1.12 5.44 -4.80
N GLY A 368 -0.10 5.28 -3.95
CA GLY A 368 1.21 5.90 -4.08
C GLY A 368 2.32 4.86 -4.12
N ILE A 369 3.21 4.96 -5.12
CA ILE A 369 4.28 3.99 -5.34
C ILE A 369 5.64 4.71 -5.37
N SER A 370 6.51 4.36 -4.42
CA SER A 370 7.92 4.74 -4.47
C SER A 370 8.74 3.60 -5.04
N ILE A 371 9.62 3.87 -6.00
CA ILE A 371 10.48 2.87 -6.63
C ILE A 371 11.94 3.27 -6.44
N SER A 372 12.68 2.45 -5.71
CA SER A 372 14.01 2.80 -5.23
C SER A 372 15.01 1.66 -5.40
N TYR A 373 16.28 2.02 -5.57
CA TYR A 373 17.38 1.07 -5.62
C TYR A 373 17.49 0.30 -4.30
N TYR A 374 17.85 -0.99 -4.32
CA TYR A 374 17.82 -1.85 -3.12
C TYR A 374 18.67 -1.38 -1.93
N LYS A 375 19.67 -0.51 -2.16
CA LYS A 375 20.50 0.13 -1.10
C LYS A 375 19.98 1.48 -0.61
N HIS A 376 18.94 2.01 -1.24
CA HIS A 376 18.35 3.29 -0.84
C HIS A 376 17.70 3.15 0.55
N PRO A 377 17.81 4.17 1.44
CA PRO A 377 17.19 4.12 2.75
C PRO A 377 15.68 3.82 2.68
N MET A 378 15.26 2.78 3.39
CA MET A 378 13.88 2.29 3.34
C MET A 378 12.87 3.32 3.88
N ASN A 379 13.25 4.09 4.90
CA ASN A 379 12.44 5.16 5.48
C ASN A 379 12.18 6.31 4.48
N GLU A 380 13.17 6.64 3.65
CA GLU A 380 12.98 7.62 2.56
C GLU A 380 12.03 7.07 1.49
N ALA A 381 12.15 5.78 1.15
CA ALA A 381 11.22 5.14 0.22
C ALA A 381 9.78 5.10 0.77
N LEU A 382 9.59 4.84 2.07
CA LEU A 382 8.29 4.90 2.77
C LEU A 382 7.69 6.31 2.72
N THR A 383 8.49 7.33 3.02
CA THR A 383 8.07 8.74 2.98
C THR A 383 7.68 9.20 1.59
N GLU A 384 8.43 8.76 0.58
CA GLU A 384 8.08 9.05 -0.80
C GLU A 384 6.77 8.36 -1.20
N ALA A 385 6.54 7.09 -0.83
CA ALA A 385 5.28 6.40 -1.15
C ALA A 385 4.07 7.10 -0.50
N PHE A 386 4.22 7.53 0.76
CA PHE A 386 3.22 8.35 1.44
C PHE A 386 2.97 9.68 0.74
N THR A 387 4.02 10.38 0.30
CA THR A 387 3.88 11.64 -0.46
C THR A 387 3.14 11.41 -1.78
N GLN A 388 3.50 10.36 -2.52
CA GLN A 388 2.82 9.99 -3.76
C GLN A 388 1.34 9.70 -3.54
N MET A 389 0.99 8.97 -2.46
CA MET A 389 -0.39 8.63 -2.13
C MET A 389 -1.16 9.87 -1.64
N ARG A 390 -0.71 10.47 -0.53
CA ARG A 390 -1.47 11.46 0.24
C ARG A 390 -1.44 12.87 -0.33
N VAL A 391 -0.33 13.27 -0.96
CA VAL A 391 -0.14 14.65 -1.46
C VAL A 391 -0.42 14.76 -2.95
N ILE A 392 -0.09 13.73 -3.74
CA ILE A 392 -0.20 13.80 -5.21
C ILE A 392 -1.49 13.10 -5.68
N ALA A 393 -1.64 11.81 -5.41
CA ALA A 393 -2.75 11.02 -5.93
C ALA A 393 -4.10 11.43 -5.33
N LYS A 394 -4.16 11.70 -4.01
CA LYS A 394 -5.40 12.13 -3.33
C LYS A 394 -6.01 13.44 -3.84
N LYS A 395 -5.26 14.27 -4.56
CA LYS A 395 -5.81 15.46 -5.24
C LYS A 395 -6.81 15.08 -6.33
N LYS A 396 -6.58 13.97 -7.04
CA LYS A 396 -7.45 13.49 -8.12
C LYS A 396 -8.40 12.38 -7.67
N ARG A 397 -7.99 11.60 -6.66
CA ARG A 397 -8.66 10.38 -6.18
C ARG A 397 -8.85 9.33 -7.30
N ASN A 398 -9.17 8.09 -6.93
CA ASN A 398 -9.19 6.97 -7.88
C ASN A 398 -7.96 6.98 -8.82
N SER A 399 -6.77 7.18 -8.27
CA SER A 399 -5.56 7.42 -9.06
C SER A 399 -4.36 6.67 -8.50
N VAL A 400 -3.35 6.49 -9.35
CA VAL A 400 -2.07 5.90 -8.98
C VAL A 400 -0.95 6.86 -9.33
N SER A 401 -0.23 7.32 -8.32
CA SER A 401 0.97 8.13 -8.48
C SER A 401 2.21 7.30 -8.20
N PHE A 402 3.24 7.44 -9.03
CA PHE A 402 4.52 6.80 -8.78
C PHE A 402 5.68 7.76 -8.96
N LYS A 403 6.77 7.49 -8.23
CA LYS A 403 8.08 8.11 -8.46
C LYS A 403 9.17 7.05 -8.42
N LEU A 404 10.03 7.08 -9.42
CA LEU A 404 11.21 6.23 -9.51
C LEU A 404 12.47 7.06 -9.29
N LEU A 405 13.25 6.70 -8.28
CA LEU A 405 14.56 7.25 -8.00
C LEU A 405 15.66 6.28 -8.45
N LYS A 406 16.41 6.66 -9.49
CA LYS A 406 17.54 5.87 -9.99
C LYS A 406 18.71 5.92 -9.02
N HIS A 407 19.57 4.90 -9.08
CA HIS A 407 20.83 4.87 -8.32
C HIS A 407 21.70 6.13 -8.54
N SER A 408 21.63 6.72 -9.73
CA SER A 408 22.35 7.97 -10.08
C SER A 408 21.79 9.24 -9.40
N GLY A 409 20.72 9.14 -8.61
CA GLY A 409 20.00 10.27 -8.02
C GLY A 409 18.95 10.92 -8.93
N SER A 410 18.96 10.63 -10.24
CA SER A 410 17.92 11.14 -11.15
C SER A 410 16.58 10.45 -10.90
N HIS A 411 15.48 11.19 -11.01
CA HIS A 411 14.14 10.64 -10.81
C HIS A 411 13.16 11.01 -11.93
N PHE A 412 12.02 10.33 -11.96
CA PHE A 412 10.84 10.66 -12.78
C PHE A 412 9.61 9.99 -12.17
N GLY A 413 8.41 10.45 -12.56
CA GLY A 413 7.16 9.95 -12.03
C GLY A 413 5.96 10.54 -12.77
N ALA A 414 4.80 9.95 -12.56
CA ALA A 414 3.52 10.44 -13.08
C ALA A 414 2.37 10.02 -12.16
N CYS A 415 1.24 10.70 -12.32
CA CYS A 415 0.00 10.39 -11.61
C CYS A 415 -1.12 10.13 -12.61
N PHE A 416 -1.53 8.88 -12.71
CA PHE A 416 -2.55 8.44 -13.66
C PHE A 416 -3.90 8.26 -13.00
N LYS A 417 -4.96 8.69 -13.68
CA LYS A 417 -6.34 8.41 -13.29
C LYS A 417 -6.67 6.96 -13.65
N LYS A 418 -7.29 6.22 -12.72
CA LYS A 418 -7.81 4.88 -12.98
C LYS A 418 -9.23 4.99 -13.56
N PRO A 419 -9.71 4.00 -14.33
CA PRO A 419 -11.07 4.02 -14.86
C PRO A 419 -12.11 4.25 -13.76
N GLU A 420 -13.06 5.14 -14.00
CA GLU A 420 -14.27 5.21 -13.19
C GLU A 420 -15.21 4.10 -13.66
N LYS A 421 -15.77 3.34 -12.72
CA LYS A 421 -16.89 2.46 -13.05
C LYS A 421 -18.14 3.33 -12.99
N SER A 422 -18.75 3.60 -14.14
CA SER A 422 -20.11 4.14 -14.21
C SER A 422 -21.09 3.09 -13.71
N ASP A 423 -22.05 3.47 -12.87
CA ASP A 423 -23.16 2.64 -12.35
C ASP A 423 -24.17 2.17 -13.42
N GLU A 424 -23.72 2.00 -14.66
CA GLU A 424 -24.57 1.66 -15.79
C GLU A 424 -24.46 0.18 -16.16
N GLU A 425 -24.83 -0.71 -15.23
CA GLU A 425 -25.32 -2.05 -15.62
C GLU A 425 -26.71 -1.99 -16.31
N ASN A 426 -27.34 -0.80 -16.36
CA ASN A 426 -28.59 -0.58 -17.09
C ASN A 426 -28.45 0.22 -18.40
N SER A 427 -27.26 0.68 -18.79
CA SER A 427 -27.11 1.31 -20.11
C SER A 427 -26.59 0.28 -21.12
N LYS A 428 -27.37 0.11 -22.19
CA LYS A 428 -26.94 -0.54 -23.43
C LYS A 428 -25.93 0.35 -24.17
N LEU A 429 -24.92 0.88 -23.49
CA LEU A 429 -23.76 1.48 -24.15
C LEU A 429 -22.81 0.34 -24.50
N SER A 430 -22.52 0.21 -25.79
CA SER A 430 -21.55 -0.72 -26.36
C SER A 430 -20.25 -0.77 -25.55
N ASP A 431 -19.62 -1.95 -25.50
CA ASP A 431 -18.30 -2.21 -24.87
C ASP A 431 -17.20 -1.18 -25.19
N GLU A 432 -17.36 -0.35 -26.22
CA GLU A 432 -16.48 0.74 -26.62
C GLU A 432 -16.49 1.99 -25.71
N LEU A 433 -17.50 2.16 -24.85
CA LEU A 433 -17.67 3.34 -23.97
C LEU A 433 -17.24 3.12 -22.51
N LYS A 434 -16.66 1.96 -22.18
CA LYS A 434 -15.89 1.82 -20.92
C LYS A 434 -14.79 2.87 -20.92
N GLU A 435 -14.77 3.73 -19.90
CA GLU A 435 -13.88 4.90 -19.83
C GLU A 435 -12.43 4.48 -20.16
N LYS A 436 -11.97 4.88 -21.34
CA LYS A 436 -10.60 4.59 -21.77
C LYS A 436 -9.70 5.54 -20.99
N THR A 437 -8.77 4.99 -20.22
CA THR A 437 -7.78 5.79 -19.49
C THR A 437 -6.35 5.51 -19.97
N LEU A 438 -5.47 6.50 -19.84
CA LEU A 438 -4.06 6.41 -20.11
C LEU A 438 -3.44 5.29 -19.30
N TYR A 439 -3.88 5.13 -18.04
CA TYR A 439 -3.44 4.05 -17.17
C TYR A 439 -3.81 2.67 -17.73
N LYS A 440 -5.11 2.41 -17.88
CA LYS A 440 -5.64 1.07 -18.16
C LYS A 440 -5.44 0.65 -19.61
N ASN A 441 -5.69 1.57 -20.55
CA ASN A 441 -5.78 1.26 -21.98
C ASN A 441 -4.47 1.48 -22.73
N HIS A 442 -3.53 2.23 -22.15
CA HIS A 442 -2.26 2.52 -22.80
C HIS A 442 -1.05 2.05 -21.98
N PHE A 443 -0.91 2.51 -20.74
CA PHE A 443 0.27 2.22 -19.93
C PHE A 443 0.40 0.73 -19.60
N LEU A 444 -0.62 0.12 -19.02
CA LEU A 444 -0.58 -1.30 -18.65
C LEU A 444 -0.25 -2.23 -19.84
N PRO A 445 -0.90 -2.10 -21.03
CA PRO A 445 -0.50 -2.86 -22.21
C PRO A 445 0.97 -2.67 -22.61
N MET A 446 1.50 -1.44 -22.56
CA MET A 446 2.90 -1.16 -22.89
C MET A 446 3.90 -1.86 -21.97
N LEU A 447 3.55 -2.11 -20.70
CA LEU A 447 4.41 -2.84 -19.75
C LEU A 447 4.64 -4.31 -20.14
N THR A 448 3.74 -4.86 -20.96
CA THR A 448 3.76 -6.24 -21.44
C THR A 448 4.27 -6.37 -22.88
N PHE A 449 4.58 -5.24 -23.53
CA PHE A 449 5.02 -5.23 -24.92
C PHE A 449 6.35 -5.97 -25.10
N LYS A 450 6.41 -6.86 -26.10
CA LYS A 450 7.63 -7.60 -26.45
C LYS A 450 8.33 -6.92 -27.62
N PHE A 451 9.57 -6.48 -27.41
CA PHE A 451 10.37 -5.72 -28.40
C PHE A 451 11.35 -6.62 -29.20
N ALA A 452 10.90 -7.81 -29.61
CA ALA A 452 11.73 -8.73 -30.42
C ALA A 452 11.64 -8.37 -31.92
N ASP A 453 12.74 -8.54 -32.67
CA ASP A 453 12.69 -8.53 -34.14
C ASP A 453 12.21 -9.88 -34.71
N SER A 454 11.92 -9.93 -36.01
CA SER A 454 11.46 -11.14 -36.73
C SER A 454 12.47 -12.31 -36.73
N LYS A 455 13.68 -12.11 -36.19
CA LYS A 455 14.73 -13.13 -36.02
C LYS A 455 15.03 -13.41 -34.54
N GLY A 456 14.28 -12.84 -33.60
CA GLY A 456 14.42 -13.07 -32.15
C GLY A 456 15.55 -12.32 -31.46
N ASN A 457 16.20 -11.33 -32.10
CA ASN A 457 17.29 -10.57 -31.49
C ASN A 457 16.76 -9.39 -30.66
N GLU A 458 17.22 -9.27 -29.41
CA GLU A 458 16.89 -8.18 -28.48
C GLU A 458 17.54 -6.83 -28.91
N LYS A 459 16.92 -6.10 -29.84
CA LYS A 459 17.26 -4.69 -30.14
C LYS A 459 16.44 -3.67 -29.33
N THR A 460 15.74 -4.14 -28.29
CA THR A 460 14.81 -3.39 -27.42
C THR A 460 15.36 -2.06 -26.89
N SER A 461 16.59 -2.05 -26.38
CA SER A 461 17.16 -0.86 -25.73
C SER A 461 17.42 0.27 -26.72
N ASN A 462 17.88 -0.04 -27.93
CA ASN A 462 18.20 0.98 -28.94
C ASN A 462 16.93 1.61 -29.51
N PHE A 463 15.88 0.80 -29.74
CA PHE A 463 14.58 1.29 -30.19
C PHE A 463 13.96 2.26 -29.17
N LEU A 464 13.83 1.87 -27.90
CA LEU A 464 13.23 2.72 -26.88
C LEU A 464 14.05 3.99 -26.59
N SER A 465 15.39 3.89 -26.65
CA SER A 465 16.26 5.04 -26.46
C SER A 465 16.17 6.02 -27.63
N SER A 466 16.12 5.53 -28.87
CA SER A 466 15.89 6.35 -30.07
C SER A 466 14.54 7.04 -30.02
N LEU A 467 13.48 6.31 -29.65
CA LEU A 467 12.13 6.85 -29.47
C LEU A 467 12.11 8.01 -28.46
N GLN A 468 12.62 7.77 -27.25
CA GLN A 468 12.66 8.82 -26.22
C GLN A 468 13.53 10.00 -26.64
N TYR A 469 14.67 9.75 -27.28
CA TYR A 469 15.54 10.82 -27.77
C TYR A 469 14.78 11.72 -28.74
N LYS A 470 14.12 11.14 -29.77
CA LYS A 470 13.34 11.90 -30.76
C LYS A 470 12.17 12.66 -30.16
N LEU A 471 11.46 12.08 -29.19
CA LEU A 471 10.39 12.78 -28.48
C LEU A 471 10.93 13.95 -27.65
N ASN A 472 12.05 13.76 -26.96
CA ASN A 472 12.68 14.82 -26.15
C ASN A 472 13.25 15.95 -27.01
N THR A 473 13.94 15.64 -28.11
CA THR A 473 14.50 16.68 -28.98
C THR A 473 13.42 17.53 -29.64
N ASN A 474 12.22 16.98 -29.81
CA ASN A 474 11.08 17.65 -30.44
C ASN A 474 9.96 18.01 -29.47
N HIS A 475 10.23 18.07 -28.15
CA HIS A 475 9.18 18.30 -27.14
C HIS A 475 8.38 19.59 -27.39
N GLY A 476 9.04 20.69 -27.79
CA GLY A 476 8.35 21.95 -28.09
C GLY A 476 7.38 21.86 -29.28
N VAL A 477 7.72 21.07 -30.30
CA VAL A 477 6.81 20.80 -31.44
C VAL A 477 5.63 19.96 -30.96
N LEU A 478 5.91 18.90 -30.20
CA LEU A 478 4.87 18.05 -29.60
C LEU A 478 3.90 18.87 -28.75
N GLU A 479 4.39 19.74 -27.87
CA GLU A 479 3.58 20.64 -27.05
C GLU A 479 2.69 21.55 -27.91
N ALA A 480 3.22 22.13 -28.99
CA ALA A 480 2.48 23.05 -29.88
C ALA A 480 1.38 22.37 -30.72
N ILE A 481 1.46 21.06 -30.91
CA ILE A 481 0.50 20.27 -31.69
C ILE A 481 -0.48 19.46 -30.83
N LEU A 482 -0.37 19.49 -29.50
CA LEU A 482 -1.35 18.86 -28.61
C LEU A 482 -2.77 19.36 -28.92
N GLY A 483 -3.72 18.42 -28.96
CA GLY A 483 -5.11 18.65 -29.39
C GLY A 483 -5.35 18.60 -30.90
N LYS A 484 -4.30 18.52 -31.74
CA LYS A 484 -4.42 18.47 -33.22
C LYS A 484 -4.11 17.06 -33.72
N GLU A 485 -5.11 16.19 -33.79
CA GLU A 485 -4.91 14.76 -34.08
C GLU A 485 -4.14 14.48 -35.38
N ILE A 486 -4.46 15.20 -36.47
CA ILE A 486 -3.79 15.05 -37.76
C ILE A 486 -2.32 15.49 -37.66
N ALA A 487 -2.03 16.56 -36.91
CA ALA A 487 -0.66 17.04 -36.73
C ALA A 487 0.17 16.07 -35.87
N ILE A 488 -0.44 15.49 -34.84
CA ILE A 488 0.19 14.42 -34.03
C ILE A 488 0.52 13.22 -34.93
N GLN A 489 -0.43 12.75 -35.76
CA GLN A 489 -0.17 11.67 -36.71
C GLN A 489 1.00 12.00 -37.65
N ALA A 490 0.94 13.16 -38.31
CA ALA A 490 1.99 13.60 -39.23
C ALA A 490 3.36 13.74 -38.53
N PHE A 491 3.39 14.19 -37.27
CA PHE A 491 4.62 14.25 -36.49
C PHE A 491 5.24 12.87 -36.32
N PHE A 492 4.45 11.86 -35.92
CA PHE A 492 4.95 10.51 -35.72
C PHE A 492 5.36 9.84 -37.04
N ASP A 493 4.57 10.00 -38.10
CA ASP A 493 4.88 9.44 -39.43
C ASP A 493 6.19 9.99 -39.99
N ASN A 494 6.46 11.29 -39.80
CA ASN A 494 7.68 11.92 -40.31
C ASN A 494 8.92 11.65 -39.45
N ASN A 495 8.77 11.59 -38.13
CA ASN A 495 9.91 11.41 -37.23
C ASN A 495 10.28 9.93 -37.01
N PHE A 496 9.35 9.00 -37.25
CA PHE A 496 9.55 7.56 -37.06
C PHE A 496 9.34 6.76 -38.34
N ASN A 497 9.96 7.20 -39.44
CA ASN A 497 9.90 6.55 -40.77
C ASN A 497 11.08 5.59 -41.08
N GLU A 498 12.10 5.52 -40.22
CA GLU A 498 13.23 4.60 -40.41
C GLU A 498 12.80 3.13 -40.35
N THR A 499 13.59 2.22 -40.94
CA THR A 499 13.30 0.77 -40.98
C THR A 499 13.01 0.15 -39.62
N ILE A 500 13.63 0.64 -38.54
CA ILE A 500 13.41 0.16 -37.17
C ILE A 500 12.05 0.56 -36.58
N HIS A 501 11.36 1.51 -37.21
CA HIS A 501 10.08 2.06 -36.77
C HIS A 501 8.90 1.58 -37.62
N GLN A 502 9.16 1.08 -38.83
CA GLN A 502 8.12 0.63 -39.77
C GLN A 502 7.22 -0.44 -39.15
N ASN A 503 5.90 -0.28 -39.30
CA ASN A 503 4.87 -1.18 -38.76
C ASN A 503 4.91 -1.42 -37.25
N SER A 504 5.55 -0.52 -36.49
CA SER A 504 5.58 -0.64 -35.02
C SER A 504 4.21 -0.35 -34.41
N THR A 505 3.56 -1.40 -33.92
CA THR A 505 2.36 -1.29 -33.07
C THR A 505 2.64 -0.51 -31.79
N PHE A 506 3.89 -0.51 -31.32
CA PHE A 506 4.31 0.30 -30.19
C PHE A 506 4.27 1.80 -30.48
N ILE A 507 4.79 2.27 -31.62
CA ILE A 507 4.76 3.70 -31.96
C ILE A 507 3.32 4.20 -32.07
N LYS A 508 2.44 3.41 -32.69
CA LYS A 508 1.01 3.72 -32.73
C LYS A 508 0.43 3.82 -31.31
N ALA A 509 0.77 2.89 -30.42
CA ALA A 509 0.33 2.95 -29.03
C ALA A 509 0.83 4.23 -28.32
N VAL A 510 2.08 4.66 -28.55
CA VAL A 510 2.65 5.89 -28.00
C VAL A 510 1.92 7.13 -28.52
N GLN A 511 1.63 7.16 -29.81
CA GLN A 511 0.86 8.24 -30.42
C GLN A 511 -0.54 8.35 -29.80
N GLU A 512 -1.24 7.23 -29.63
CA GLU A 512 -2.55 7.21 -28.99
C GLU A 512 -2.48 7.59 -27.50
N SER A 513 -1.38 7.26 -26.81
CA SER A 513 -1.13 7.74 -25.44
C SER A 513 -1.00 9.24 -25.35
N VAL A 514 -0.38 9.90 -26.33
CA VAL A 514 -0.31 11.39 -26.37
C VAL A 514 -1.70 11.99 -26.48
N LYS A 515 -2.54 11.43 -27.35
CA LYS A 515 -3.94 11.88 -27.52
C LYS A 515 -4.75 11.66 -26.24
N GLN A 516 -4.61 10.50 -25.62
CA GLN A 516 -5.33 10.17 -24.39
C GLN A 516 -4.86 11.01 -23.20
N ALA A 517 -3.55 11.22 -23.04
CA ALA A 517 -2.99 12.08 -22.01
C ALA A 517 -3.51 13.52 -22.14
N TRP A 518 -3.63 14.05 -23.36
CA TRP A 518 -4.19 15.38 -23.58
C TRP A 518 -5.66 15.51 -23.16
N LYS A 519 -6.46 14.45 -23.35
CA LYS A 519 -7.86 14.41 -22.89
C LYS A 519 -7.92 14.39 -21.37
N GLU A 520 -7.08 13.61 -20.72
CA GLU A 520 -7.06 13.47 -19.26
C GLU A 520 -6.51 14.69 -18.51
N THR A 521 -5.79 15.58 -19.19
CA THR A 521 -5.30 16.83 -18.60
C THR A 521 -6.24 18.01 -18.82
N ASP A 522 -7.44 17.80 -19.37
CA ASP A 522 -8.42 18.87 -19.66
C ASP A 522 -8.88 19.66 -18.42
N TYR A 523 -8.76 19.06 -17.24
CA TYR A 523 -9.05 19.73 -15.97
C TYR A 523 -8.04 20.84 -15.60
N ILE A 524 -6.89 20.92 -16.27
CA ILE A 524 -5.87 21.96 -16.05
C ILE A 524 -6.24 23.19 -16.88
N SER A 525 -6.61 24.28 -16.19
CA SER A 525 -7.09 25.51 -16.83
C SER A 525 -5.99 26.30 -17.53
N ASP A 526 -4.76 26.28 -17.02
CA ASP A 526 -3.62 26.94 -17.66
C ASP A 526 -3.09 26.08 -18.82
N ASP A 527 -3.20 26.57 -20.05
CA ASP A 527 -2.82 25.82 -21.26
C ASP A 527 -1.32 25.47 -21.30
N SER A 528 -0.46 26.34 -20.76
CA SER A 528 0.99 26.09 -20.72
C SER A 528 1.32 24.96 -19.73
N GLU A 529 0.73 25.00 -18.54
CA GLU A 529 0.83 23.94 -17.54
C GLU A 529 0.24 22.62 -18.05
N ARG A 530 -0.93 22.67 -18.70
CA ARG A 530 -1.59 21.50 -19.29
C ARG A 530 -0.70 20.80 -20.32
N ARG A 531 -0.10 21.57 -21.23
CA ARG A 531 0.82 21.02 -22.26
C ARG A 531 2.03 20.36 -21.63
N LYS A 532 2.68 21.03 -20.68
CA LYS A 532 3.83 20.48 -19.94
C LYS A 532 3.49 19.21 -19.18
N GLN A 533 2.36 19.19 -18.46
CA GLN A 533 1.91 18.03 -17.71
C GLN A 533 1.61 16.84 -18.63
N THR A 534 0.93 17.10 -19.76
CA THR A 534 0.61 16.07 -20.77
C THR A 534 1.87 15.37 -21.28
N ILE A 535 2.89 16.14 -21.66
CA ILE A 535 4.16 15.57 -22.15
C ILE A 535 4.92 14.90 -21.02
N ALA A 536 4.90 15.45 -19.80
CA ALA A 536 5.54 14.85 -18.63
C ALA A 536 4.97 13.46 -18.30
N ASP A 537 3.64 13.28 -18.35
CA ASP A 537 2.99 11.99 -18.08
C ASP A 537 3.36 10.95 -19.13
N VAL A 538 3.31 11.30 -20.42
CA VAL A 538 3.76 10.42 -21.51
C VAL A 538 5.24 10.08 -21.38
N HIS A 539 6.08 11.06 -21.05
CA HIS A 539 7.51 10.84 -20.87
C HIS A 539 7.80 9.88 -19.72
N ALA A 540 7.19 10.09 -18.55
CA ALA A 540 7.36 9.24 -17.39
C ALA A 540 6.89 7.80 -17.67
N MET A 541 5.77 7.64 -18.37
CA MET A 541 5.26 6.36 -18.85
C MET A 541 6.31 5.63 -19.70
N LEU A 542 6.86 6.29 -20.73
CA LEU A 542 7.87 5.70 -21.61
C LEU A 542 9.20 5.45 -20.91
N ARG A 543 9.60 6.32 -19.98
CA ARG A 543 10.79 6.11 -19.16
C ARG A 543 10.66 4.88 -18.28
N TYR A 544 9.47 4.63 -17.72
CA TYR A 544 9.23 3.42 -16.96
C TYR A 544 9.29 2.18 -17.84
N VAL A 545 8.62 2.18 -19.00
CA VAL A 545 8.67 1.07 -19.97
C VAL A 545 10.10 0.76 -20.40
N GLN A 546 10.90 1.78 -20.69
CA GLN A 546 12.32 1.60 -21.00
C GLN A 546 13.09 1.03 -19.81
N PHE A 547 12.87 1.56 -18.61
CA PHE A 547 13.58 1.13 -17.40
C PHE A 547 13.39 -0.36 -17.10
N ILE A 548 12.16 -0.87 -17.19
CA ILE A 548 11.87 -2.30 -16.93
C ILE A 548 12.37 -3.24 -18.03
N ASN A 549 12.81 -2.72 -19.18
CA ASN A 549 13.38 -3.49 -20.28
C ASN A 549 14.91 -3.32 -20.41
N GLN A 550 15.54 -2.52 -19.55
CA GLN A 550 16.99 -2.32 -19.56
C GLN A 550 17.73 -3.50 -18.91
N LYS A 551 18.86 -3.88 -19.51
CA LYS A 551 19.79 -4.85 -18.92
C LYS A 551 20.37 -4.28 -17.62
N ALA A 552 20.56 -5.13 -16.61
CA ALA A 552 21.35 -4.72 -15.46
C ALA A 552 22.79 -4.51 -15.95
N ASN A 553 23.30 -3.28 -15.84
CA ASN A 553 24.73 -3.04 -15.99
C ASN A 553 25.43 -3.52 -14.72
N ASP A 554 26.67 -3.98 -14.90
CA ASP A 554 27.61 -4.25 -13.82
C ASP A 554 28.10 -2.91 -13.23
N GLU A 555 27.17 -2.19 -12.60
CA GLU A 555 27.43 -1.10 -11.65
C GLU A 555 27.48 -1.64 -10.22
#